data_AF-A0A085L605-F1
#
_entry.id   AF-A0A085L605-F1
#
_cell.length_a   1.000
_cell.length_b   1.000
_cell.length_c   1.000
_cell.angle_alpha   90.00
_cell.angle_beta   90.00
_cell.angle_gamma   90.00
#
_symmetry.space_group_name_H-M   'P 1'
#
loop_
_entity.id
_entity.type
_entity.pdbx_description
1 polymer ?
#
loop_
_entity_poly.entity_id
_entity_poly.type
_entity_poly.pdbx_seq_one_letter_code
_entity_poly.pdbx_strand_id
1 'polypeptide(L)'
;MAGDKKEVKIYALGDLHLSFKKLPTPGFWEEADEYKLMGEIKPAWTNHTRLIYENWVKIVQPEDLVLVPGDISWAMRLEEAKSDLSFLGLLPG
;
A
#
# COMPACT_ATOMS: atom_id res chain seq x y z
N MET A 1 29.08 25.86 6.01
CA MET A 1 28.25 24.81 6.62
C MET A 1 27.92 23.81 5.53
N ALA A 2 28.49 22.60 5.57
CA ALA A 2 28.07 21.54 4.67
C ALA A 2 26.67 21.12 5.13
N GLY A 3 25.65 21.31 4.30
CA GLY A 3 24.31 20.84 4.61
C GLY A 3 24.34 19.33 4.77
N ASP A 4 23.72 18.81 5.83
CA ASP A 4 23.57 17.37 6.02
C ASP A 4 22.94 16.76 4.77
N LYS A 5 23.71 15.91 4.10
CA LYS A 5 23.27 15.24 2.89
C LYS A 5 22.22 14.22 3.33
N LYS A 6 20.94 14.51 3.11
CA LYS A 6 19.87 13.55 3.38
C LYS A 6 20.12 12.28 2.56
N GLU A 7 20.22 11.16 3.25
CA GLU A 7 20.35 9.85 2.64
C GLU A 7 18.96 9.40 2.15
N VAL A 8 18.83 9.14 0.85
CA VAL A 8 17.59 8.66 0.22
C VAL A 8 17.71 7.15 0.05
N LYS A 9 16.70 6.41 0.52
CA LYS A 9 16.60 4.97 0.27
C LYS A 9 15.61 4.70 -0.85
N ILE A 10 15.89 3.67 -1.63
CA ILE A 10 15.01 3.20 -2.70
C ILE A 10 14.49 1.83 -2.32
N TYR A 11 13.17 1.68 -2.30
CA TYR A 11 12.47 0.42 -2.07
C TYR A 11 11.72 0.00 -3.34
N ALA A 12 11.38 -1.28 -3.42
CA ALA A 12 10.51 -1.80 -4.47
C ALA A 12 9.56 -2.85 -3.89
N LEU A 13 8.27 -2.73 -4.20
CA LEU A 13 7.23 -3.68 -3.81
C LEU A 13 6.21 -3.80 -4.94
N GLY A 14 6.09 -4.97 -5.56
CA GLY A 14 5.11 -5.27 -6.60
C GLY A 14 4.02 -6.22 -6.10
N ASP A 15 3.03 -6.48 -6.94
CA ASP A 15 2.01 -7.52 -6.72
C ASP A 15 1.19 -7.30 -5.44
N LEU A 16 0.80 -6.05 -5.17
CA LEU A 16 0.05 -5.70 -3.96
C LEU A 16 -1.36 -6.28 -3.96
N HIS A 17 -1.96 -6.49 -5.15
CA HIS A 17 -3.30 -7.06 -5.31
C HIS A 17 -4.38 -6.40 -4.42
N LEU A 18 -4.36 -5.06 -4.35
CA LEU A 18 -5.33 -4.28 -3.58
C LEU A 18 -6.75 -4.42 -4.16
N SER A 19 -7.78 -4.36 -3.32
CA SER A 19 -9.17 -4.53 -3.74
C SER A 19 -10.17 -3.74 -2.90
N PHE A 20 -9.79 -2.54 -2.46
CA PHE A 20 -10.62 -1.72 -1.58
C PHE A 20 -11.88 -1.21 -2.29
N LYS A 21 -13.06 -1.44 -1.70
CA LYS A 21 -14.32 -0.82 -2.14
C LYS A 21 -14.38 0.68 -1.80
N LYS A 22 -13.73 1.06 -0.70
CA LYS A 22 -13.59 2.44 -0.19
C LYS A 22 -12.21 2.61 0.41
N LEU A 23 -11.70 3.85 0.42
CA LEU A 23 -10.44 4.16 1.09
C LEU A 23 -10.51 3.69 2.56
N PRO A 24 -9.63 2.79 3.01
CA PRO A 24 -9.58 2.38 4.41
C PRO A 24 -9.12 3.54 5.30
N THR A 25 -9.49 3.47 6.58
CA THR A 25 -8.98 4.39 7.60
C THR A 25 -7.87 3.70 8.37
N PRO A 26 -6.60 4.14 8.26
CA PRO A 26 -5.51 3.56 9.04
C PRO A 26 -5.81 3.58 10.54
N GLY A 27 -5.62 2.43 11.20
CA GLY A 27 -5.95 2.25 12.61
C GLY A 27 -7.36 1.71 12.90
N PHE A 28 -8.26 1.68 11.90
CA PHE A 28 -9.61 1.09 11.96
C PHE A 28 -9.76 0.02 10.87
N TRP A 29 -8.91 -1.00 10.92
CA TRP A 29 -8.79 -2.01 9.87
C TRP A 29 -9.99 -2.96 9.78
N GLU A 30 -10.74 -3.09 10.87
CA GLU A 30 -12.02 -3.80 10.93
C GLU A 30 -13.11 -3.17 10.05
N GLU A 31 -12.98 -1.90 9.69
CA GLU A 31 -13.88 -1.19 8.78
C GLU A 31 -13.45 -1.25 7.31
N ALA A 32 -12.25 -1.78 7.04
CA ALA A 32 -11.74 -1.94 5.69
C ALA A 32 -12.61 -2.94 4.93
N ASP A 33 -13.07 -2.52 3.75
CA ASP A 33 -13.96 -3.33 2.92
C ASP A 33 -13.26 -3.61 1.60
N GLU A 34 -12.92 -4.88 1.39
CA GLU A 34 -12.24 -5.39 0.21
C GLU A 34 -13.22 -6.29 -0.57
N TYR A 35 -13.35 -6.09 -1.88
CA TYR A 35 -14.24 -6.92 -2.70
C TYR A 35 -13.59 -8.23 -3.14
N LYS A 36 -12.27 -8.39 -2.97
CA LYS A 36 -11.55 -9.62 -3.31
C LYS A 36 -10.36 -9.88 -2.40
N LEU A 37 -10.58 -10.71 -1.39
CA LEU A 37 -9.60 -11.00 -0.35
C LEU A 37 -8.56 -12.01 -0.82
N MET A 38 -7.29 -11.59 -0.90
CA MET A 38 -6.19 -12.51 -1.21
C MET A 38 -6.05 -13.65 -0.17
N GLY A 39 -6.44 -13.40 1.08
CA GLY A 39 -6.46 -14.41 2.15
C GLY A 39 -7.37 -15.61 1.88
N GLU A 40 -8.41 -15.44 1.06
CA GLU A 40 -9.29 -16.54 0.63
C GLU A 40 -8.61 -17.43 -0.43
N ILE A 41 -7.67 -16.88 -1.21
CA ILE A 41 -6.88 -17.63 -2.19
C ILE A 41 -5.77 -18.41 -1.48
N LYS A 42 -5.03 -17.75 -0.59
CA LYS A 42 -3.98 -18.39 0.23
C LYS A 42 -3.92 -17.74 1.62
N PRO A 43 -3.95 -18.51 2.72
CA PRO A 43 -3.93 -17.97 4.09
C PRO A 43 -2.76 -17.05 4.43
N ALA A 44 -1.62 -17.17 3.73
CA ALA A 44 -0.48 -16.28 3.92
C ALA A 44 -0.78 -14.79 3.59
N TRP A 45 -1.87 -14.52 2.87
CA TRP A 45 -2.31 -13.17 2.50
C TRP A 45 -3.39 -12.60 3.43
N THR A 46 -3.72 -13.29 4.52
CA THR A 46 -4.67 -12.77 5.52
C THR A 46 -4.15 -11.43 6.04
N ASN A 47 -5.01 -10.40 5.95
CA ASN A 47 -4.70 -9.01 6.33
C ASN A 47 -3.50 -8.40 5.59
N HIS A 48 -3.16 -8.86 4.39
CA HIS A 48 -1.99 -8.38 3.64
C HIS A 48 -1.99 -6.86 3.45
N THR A 49 -3.13 -6.25 3.15
CA THR A 49 -3.27 -4.79 2.96
C THR A 49 -2.86 -4.01 4.21
N ARG A 50 -3.36 -4.41 5.38
CA ARG A 50 -2.96 -3.88 6.68
C ARG A 50 -1.46 -4.06 6.93
N LEU A 51 -0.93 -5.26 6.69
CA LEU A 51 0.48 -5.58 6.92
C LEU A 51 1.41 -4.78 6.01
N ILE A 52 1.01 -4.54 4.76
CA ILE A 52 1.71 -3.65 3.83
C ILE A 52 1.76 -2.25 4.42
N TYR A 53 0.62 -1.68 4.83
CA TYR A 53 0.58 -0.34 5.43
C TYR A 53 1.49 -0.24 6.65
N GLU A 54 1.31 -1.12 7.63
CA GLU A 54 2.02 -1.08 8.91
C GLU A 54 3.54 -1.21 8.74
N ASN A 55 4.00 -2.08 7.83
CA ASN A 55 5.43 -2.21 7.55
C ASN A 55 5.97 -1.03 6.75
N TRP A 56 5.22 -0.54 5.78
CA TRP A 56 5.63 0.58 4.94
C TRP A 56 5.85 1.84 5.78
N VAL A 57 4.87 2.25 6.59
CA VAL A 57 4.99 3.46 7.43
C VAL A 57 6.05 3.33 8.52
N LYS A 58 6.40 2.09 8.91
CA LYS A 58 7.46 1.82 9.90
C LYS A 58 8.87 1.98 9.30
N ILE A 59 9.04 1.72 8.01
CA ILE A 59 10.36 1.59 7.36
C ILE A 59 10.66 2.81 6.49
N VAL A 60 9.69 3.25 5.69
CA VAL A 60 9.87 4.26 4.64
C VAL A 60 9.70 5.66 5.22
N GLN A 61 10.64 6.55 4.91
CA GLN A 61 10.61 7.96 5.28
C GLN A 61 10.05 8.83 4.14
N PRO A 62 9.55 10.05 4.43
CA PRO A 62 8.98 10.93 3.39
C PRO A 62 9.95 11.31 2.24
N GLU A 63 11.26 11.28 2.48
CA GLU A 63 12.30 11.53 1.47
C GLU A 63 12.74 10.29 0.68
N ASP A 64 12.29 9.10 1.06
CA ASP A 64 12.61 7.87 0.35
C ASP A 64 11.82 7.78 -0.97
N LEU A 65 12.13 6.77 -1.78
CA LEU A 65 11.39 6.46 -3.00
C LEU A 65 10.93 5.01 -2.96
N VAL A 66 9.64 4.77 -3.17
CA VAL A 66 9.11 3.41 -3.35
C VAL A 66 8.62 3.18 -4.77
N LEU A 67 9.22 2.20 -5.43
CA LEU A 67 8.80 1.71 -6.74
C LEU A 67 7.70 0.67 -6.57
N VAL A 68 6.57 0.84 -7.25
CA VAL A 68 5.45 -0.10 -7.23
C VAL A 68 5.22 -0.71 -8.63
N PRO A 69 6.01 -1.73 -9.04
CA PRO A 69 5.98 -2.24 -10.40
C PRO A 69 4.87 -3.30 -10.59
N GLY A 70 3.69 -2.87 -11.02
CA GLY A 70 2.64 -3.77 -11.56
C GLY A 70 1.83 -4.52 -10.51
N ASP A 71 0.75 -5.18 -10.98
CA ASP A 71 -0.24 -5.94 -10.20
C ASP A 71 -0.64 -5.27 -8.87
N ILE A 72 -0.88 -3.96 -8.98
CA ILE A 72 -1.19 -3.08 -7.84
C ILE A 72 -2.59 -3.39 -7.30
N SER A 73 -3.56 -3.57 -8.19
CA SER A 73 -4.98 -3.64 -7.86
C SER A 73 -5.68 -4.72 -8.68
N TRP A 74 -6.68 -5.35 -8.08
CA TRP A 74 -7.63 -6.25 -8.74
C TRP A 74 -8.65 -5.52 -9.64
N ALA A 75 -8.69 -4.20 -9.57
CA ALA A 75 -9.70 -3.40 -10.25
C ALA A 75 -9.60 -3.58 -11.77
N MET A 76 -10.75 -3.76 -12.41
CA MET A 76 -10.83 -3.84 -13.87
C MET A 76 -11.18 -2.49 -14.50
N ARG A 77 -11.55 -1.50 -13.67
CA ARG A 77 -11.91 -0.14 -14.08
C ARG A 77 -11.17 0.89 -13.22
N LEU A 78 -10.87 2.04 -13.81
CA LEU A 78 -10.10 3.10 -13.15
C LEU A 78 -10.82 3.65 -11.90
N GLU A 79 -12.14 3.74 -11.96
CA GLU A 79 -12.98 4.25 -10.87
C GLU A 79 -12.93 3.33 -9.65
N GLU A 80 -12.85 2.01 -9.87
CA GLU A 80 -12.69 1.00 -8.82
C GLU A 80 -11.28 1.08 -8.23
N ALA A 81 -10.25 1.29 -9.07
CA ALA A 81 -8.86 1.43 -8.65
C ALA A 81 -8.60 2.70 -7.82
N LYS A 82 -9.53 3.66 -7.81
CA LYS A 82 -9.35 4.94 -7.10
C LYS A 82 -9.06 4.75 -5.63
N SER A 83 -9.77 3.84 -4.95
CA SER A 83 -9.56 3.58 -3.51
C SER A 83 -8.17 2.96 -3.27
N ASP A 84 -7.73 2.06 -4.15
CA ASP A 84 -6.42 1.40 -4.06
C ASP A 84 -5.26 2.39 -4.29
N LEU A 85 -5.38 3.24 -5.31
CA LEU A 85 -4.40 4.29 -5.58
C LEU A 85 -4.40 5.36 -4.48
N SER A 86 -5.56 5.68 -3.91
CA SER A 86 -5.66 6.60 -2.78
C SER A 86 -5.03 6.01 -1.51
N PHE A 87 -5.13 4.69 -1.30
CA PHE A 87 -4.45 4.01 -0.22
C PHE A 87 -2.92 4.12 -0.35
N LEU A 88 -2.36 3.96 -1.55
CA LEU A 88 -0.94 4.22 -1.78
C LEU A 88 -0.57 5.68 -1.49
N GLY A 89 -1.45 6.63 -1.80
CA GLY A 89 -1.27 8.04 -1.46
C GLY A 89 -1.26 8.37 0.04
N LEU A 90 -1.60 7.42 0.92
CA LEU A 90 -1.45 7.56 2.37
C LEU A 90 -0.05 7.18 2.86
N LEU A 91 0.76 6.53 2.02
CA LEU A 91 2.07 5.98 2.38
C LEU A 91 3.18 7.01 2.08
N PRO A 92 4.22 7.10 2.92
CA PRO A 92 5.37 7.96 2.65
C PRO A 92 6.27 7.39 1.54
N GLY A 93 7.08 8.25 0.92
CA GLY A 93 8.02 7.89 -0.17
C GLY A 93 7.38 7.85 -1.55
#